data_AF-A0A438G4Q1-F1
#
_entry.id   AF-A0A438G4Q1-F1
#
_cell.length_a   1.000
_cell.length_b   1.000
_cell.length_c   1.000
_cell.angle_alpha   90.00
_cell.angle_beta   90.00
_cell.angle_gamma   90.00
#
_symmetry.space_group_name_H-M   'P 1'
#
loop_
_entity.id
_entity.type
_entity.pdbx_description
1 polymer ?
#
loop_
_entity_poly.entity_id
_entity_poly.type
_entity_poly.pdbx_seq_one_letter_code
_entity_poly.pdbx_strand_id
1 'polypeptide(L)'
;MRMVSLTLPNLIPSPAQDSERLSLALQGRGVDEKVIVWILGHRNAIQRMQIKDTYQQLYKESIIHRLQSKLSGVLKIGTTYR
;
A
#
# COMPACT_ATOMS: atom_id res chain seq x y z
N MET A 1 5.17 -36.90 19.44
CA MET A 1 4.32 -35.70 19.53
C MET A 1 4.46 -34.88 18.25
N ARG A 2 3.41 -34.75 17.43
CA ARG A 2 3.39 -33.76 16.34
C ARG A 2 3.01 -32.42 16.97
N MET A 3 3.93 -31.47 17.02
CA MET A 3 3.59 -30.09 17.38
C MET A 3 2.77 -29.50 16.23
N VAL A 4 1.45 -29.67 16.29
CA VAL A 4 0.53 -28.88 15.48
C VAL A 4 0.64 -27.46 16.01
N SER A 5 1.42 -26.64 15.30
CA SER A 5 1.31 -25.21 15.46
C SER A 5 -0.07 -24.84 14.92
N LEU A 6 -0.98 -24.47 15.82
CA LEU A 6 -2.26 -23.87 15.47
C LEU A 6 -1.93 -22.52 14.80
N THR A 7 -1.66 -22.53 13.50
CA THR A 7 -1.69 -21.31 12.70
C THR A 7 -3.14 -20.86 12.67
N LEU A 8 -3.50 -20.02 13.65
CA LEU A 8 -4.64 -19.13 13.54
C LEU A 8 -4.57 -18.51 12.14
N PRO A 9 -5.64 -18.52 11.33
CA PRO A 9 -5.65 -17.78 10.09
C PRO A 9 -5.38 -16.33 10.46
N ASN A 10 -4.16 -15.86 10.17
CA ASN A 10 -3.75 -14.51 10.48
C ASN A 10 -4.74 -13.58 9.78
N LEU A 11 -5.65 -12.98 10.54
CA LEU A 11 -6.58 -11.96 10.05
C LEU A 11 -5.83 -10.68 9.65
N ILE A 12 -4.53 -10.60 9.99
CA ILE A 12 -3.61 -9.56 9.56
C ILE A 12 -3.15 -9.91 8.14
N PRO A 13 -3.52 -9.11 7.13
CA PRO A 13 -3.04 -9.28 5.76
C PRO A 13 -1.51 -9.33 5.74
N SER A 14 -0.96 -10.21 4.92
CA SER A 14 0.49 -10.28 4.75
C SER A 14 1.01 -9.01 4.07
N PRO A 15 2.30 -8.63 4.28
CA PRO A 15 2.89 -7.48 3.58
C PRO A 15 2.75 -7.55 2.05
N ALA A 16 2.71 -8.76 1.48
CA ALA A 16 2.48 -8.98 0.06
C ALA A 16 1.03 -8.65 -0.35
N GLN A 17 0.03 -9.07 0.42
CA GLN A 17 -1.38 -8.74 0.18
C GLN A 17 -1.63 -7.24 0.31
N ASP A 18 -1.02 -6.59 1.30
CA ASP A 18 -1.09 -5.13 1.44
C ASP A 18 -0.41 -4.43 0.26
N SER A 19 0.75 -4.94 -0.19
CA SER A 19 1.46 -4.40 -1.37
C SER A 19 0.62 -4.51 -2.65
N GLU A 20 -0.08 -5.62 -2.84
CA GLU A 20 -0.97 -5.84 -3.98
C GLU A 20 -2.17 -4.88 -3.96
N ARG A 21 -2.84 -4.75 -2.82
CA ARG A 21 -3.94 -3.79 -2.65
C ARG A 21 -3.48 -2.35 -2.86
N LEU A 22 -2.30 -1.99 -2.37
CA LEU A 22 -1.71 -0.68 -2.60
C LEU A 22 -1.39 -0.45 -4.08
N SER A 23 -0.91 -1.48 -4.79
CA SER A 23 -0.65 -1.40 -6.22
C SER A 23 -1.96 -1.18 -7.00
N LEU A 24 -3.02 -1.91 -6.66
CA LEU A 24 -4.35 -1.72 -7.26
C LEU A 24 -4.90 -0.30 -7.00
N ALA A 25 -4.79 0.19 -5.76
CA ALA A 25 -5.20 1.54 -5.39
C ALA A 25 -4.40 2.64 -6.11
N LEU A 26 -3.18 2.34 -6.56
CA LEU A 26 -2.28 3.25 -7.28
C LEU A 26 -2.31 3.07 -8.82
N GLN A 27 -2.91 1.99 -9.32
CA GLN A 27 -3.06 1.70 -10.75
C GLN A 27 -4.35 2.28 -11.34
N GLY A 28 -5.38 2.51 -10.53
CA GLY A 28 -6.66 3.07 -10.97
C GLY A 28 -6.55 4.46 -11.64
N ARG A 29 -7.62 4.84 -12.37
CA ARG A 29 -7.78 6.19 -12.97
C ARG A 29 -7.75 7.32 -11.93
N GLY A 30 -7.96 6.99 -10.65
CA GLY A 30 -7.74 7.84 -9.49
C GLY A 30 -6.98 7.05 -8.42
N VAL A 31 -6.37 7.77 -7.47
CA VAL A 31 -5.79 7.15 -6.28
C VAL A 31 -6.88 6.97 -5.25
N ASP A 32 -7.11 5.74 -4.81
CA ASP A 32 -7.99 5.47 -3.68
C ASP A 32 -7.24 5.77 -2.36
N GLU A 33 -7.14 7.07 -2.06
CA GLU A 33 -6.48 7.58 -0.84
C GLU A 33 -7.07 6.93 0.41
N LYS A 34 -8.38 6.65 0.41
CA LYS A 34 -9.07 5.94 1.50
C LYS A 34 -8.50 4.54 1.73
N VAL A 35 -8.19 3.79 0.67
CA VAL A 35 -7.61 2.44 0.78
C VAL A 35 -6.18 2.53 1.32
N ILE A 36 -5.39 3.48 0.81
CA ILE A 36 -4.01 3.69 1.28
C ILE A 36 -3.98 4.08 2.76
N VAL A 37 -4.80 5.05 3.17
CA VAL A 37 -4.93 5.48 4.57
C VAL A 37 -5.45 4.36 5.45
N TRP A 38 -6.40 3.56 4.96
CA TRP A 38 -6.91 2.41 5.71
C TRP A 38 -5.82 1.34 5.91
N ILE A 39 -5.08 0.98 4.85
CA ILE A 39 -4.00 -0.01 4.94
C ILE A 39 -2.87 0.51 5.84
N LEU A 40 -2.31 1.69 5.56
CA LEU A 40 -1.15 2.22 6.29
C LEU A 40 -1.50 2.72 7.71
N GLY A 41 -2.74 3.16 7.92
CA GLY A 41 -3.26 3.63 9.20
C GLY A 41 -3.54 2.50 10.19
N HIS A 42 -3.87 1.30 9.71
CA HIS A 42 -4.07 0.10 10.54
C HIS A 42 -2.80 -0.78 10.62
N ARG A 43 -1.62 -0.22 10.37
CA ARG A 43 -0.33 -0.92 10.45
C ARG A 43 0.66 -0.16 11.33
N ASN A 44 1.43 -0.90 12.11
CA ASN A 44 2.50 -0.32 12.91
C ASN A 44 3.73 0.04 12.04
N ALA A 45 4.69 0.76 12.62
CA ALA A 45 5.86 1.23 11.89
C ALA A 45 6.69 0.10 11.25
N ILE A 46 6.84 -1.03 11.97
CA ILE A 46 7.60 -2.19 11.49
C ILE A 46 6.90 -2.84 10.29
N GLN A 47 5.58 -3.04 10.38
CA GLN A 47 4.77 -3.58 9.29
C GLN A 47 4.79 -2.67 8.07
N ARG A 48 4.72 -1.34 8.26
CA ARG A 48 4.85 -0.39 7.15
C ARG A 48 6.21 -0.47 6.47
N MET A 49 7.29 -0.68 7.23
CA MET A 49 8.62 -0.90 6.66
C MET A 49 8.66 -2.18 5.81
N GLN A 50 8.11 -3.28 6.33
CA GLN A 50 8.00 -4.55 5.60
C GLN A 50 7.16 -4.42 4.34
N ILE A 51 6.04 -3.70 4.39
CA ILE A 51 5.19 -3.42 3.21
C ILE A 51 5.97 -2.60 2.18
N LYS A 52 6.70 -1.56 2.61
CA LYS A 52 7.53 -0.73 1.72
C LYS A 52 8.58 -1.58 0.99
N ASP A 53 9.31 -2.42 1.73
CA ASP A 53 10.37 -3.25 1.17
C ASP A 53 9.79 -4.34 0.25
N THR A 54 8.67 -4.96 0.65
CA THR A 54 7.95 -5.96 -0.16
C THR A 54 7.42 -5.35 -1.45
N TYR A 55 6.78 -4.18 -1.37
CA TYR A 55 6.27 -3.46 -2.53
C TYR A 55 7.40 -3.12 -3.51
N GLN A 56 8.53 -2.63 -3.00
CA GLN A 56 9.69 -2.31 -3.84
C GLN A 56 10.28 -3.56 -4.49
N GLN A 57 10.27 -4.71 -3.81
CA GLN A 57 10.73 -5.97 -4.40
C GLN A 57 9.79 -6.49 -5.51
N LEU A 58 8.48 -6.42 -5.28
CA LEU A 58 7.44 -6.91 -6.20
C LEU A 58 7.26 -6.03 -7.44
N TYR A 59 7.21 -4.72 -7.25
CA TYR A 59 6.89 -3.76 -8.31
C TYR A 59 8.11 -2.99 -8.83
N LYS A 60 9.29 -3.22 -8.25
CA LYS A 60 10.55 -2.50 -8.58
C LYS A 60 10.41 -0.98 -8.51
N GLU A 61 9.48 -0.50 -7.69
CA GLU A 61 9.12 0.91 -7.57
C GLU A 61 8.90 1.28 -6.10
N SER A 62 9.25 2.52 -5.72
CA SER A 62 8.96 3.03 -4.38
C SER A 62 7.49 3.46 -4.27
N ILE A 63 6.77 2.85 -3.34
CA ILE A 63 5.38 3.24 -3.03
C ILE A 63 5.26 4.71 -2.63
N ILE A 64 6.26 5.25 -1.93
CA ILE A 64 6.30 6.66 -1.50
C ILE A 64 6.38 7.57 -2.73
N HIS A 65 7.26 7.24 -3.68
CA HIS A 65 7.42 8.02 -4.90
C HIS A 65 6.12 8.02 -5.74
N ARG A 66 5.47 6.86 -5.85
CA ARG A 66 4.21 6.73 -6.58
C ARG A 66 3.06 7.51 -5.93
N LEU A 67 2.97 7.50 -4.60
CA LEU A 67 2.03 8.32 -3.84
C LEU A 67 2.27 9.82 -4.09
N GLN A 68 3.52 10.28 -3.99
CA GLN A 68 3.88 11.68 -4.23
C GLN A 68 3.58 12.13 -5.66
N SER A 69 3.90 11.29 -6.66
CA SER A 69 3.61 11.57 -8.07
C SER A 69 2.12 11.74 -8.34
N LYS A 70 1.28 10.89 -7.74
CA LYS A 70 -0.17 10.97 -7.93
C LYS A 70 -0.79 12.15 -7.19
N LEU A 71 -0.40 12.41 -5.94
CA LEU A 71 -0.91 13.55 -5.15
C LEU A 71 -0.53 14.90 -5.78
N SER A 72 0.71 15.03 -6.27
CA SER A 72 1.16 16.22 -6.99
C SER A 72 0.46 16.39 -8.35
N GLY A 73 0.08 15.29 -9.01
CA GLY A 73 -0.73 15.31 -10.22
C GLY A 73 -2.13 15.88 -9.99
N VAL A 74 -2.83 15.46 -8.93
CA VAL A 74 -4.18 15.94 -8.57
C VAL A 74 -4.20 17.45 -8.28
N LEU A 75 -3.17 17.97 -7.61
CA LEU A 75 -3.07 19.40 -7.34
C LEU A 75 -2.87 20.24 -8.61
N LYS A 76 -2.20 19.71 -9.64
CA LYS A 76 -1.95 20.43 -10.90
C LYS A 76 -3.19 20.55 -11.80
N ILE A 77 -4.12 19.61 -11.72
CA ILE A 77 -5.36 19.64 -12.51
C ILE A 77 -6.38 20.68 -11.97
N GLY A 78 -6.25 21.09 -10.71
CA GLY A 78 -7.15 22.08 -10.09
C GLY A 78 -6.88 23.54 -10.46
N THR A 79 -5.70 23.86 -11.03
CA THR A 79 -5.33 25.24 -11.40
C THR A 79 -5.44 25.54 -12.89
N THR A 80 -5.97 24.61 -13.70
CA THR A 80 -6.12 24.81 -15.16
C THR A 80 -7.58 25.00 -15.58
N TYR A 81 -8.38 25.64 -14.72
CA TYR A 81 -9.62 26.30 -15.15
C TYR A 81 -9.33 27.79 -15.25
N ARG A 82 -9.16 28.23 -16.51
CA ARG A 82 -9.13 29.62 -16.96
C ARG A 82 -10.55 30.13 -17.12
#